data_AF-A0A961NX98-F1
#
_entry.id   AF-A0A961NX98-F1
#
_cell.length_a   1.000
_cell.length_b   1.000
_cell.length_c   1.000
_cell.angle_alpha   90.00
_cell.angle_beta   90.00
_cell.angle_gamma   90.00
#
_symmetry.space_group_name_H-M   'P 1'
#
loop_
_entity.id
_entity.type
_entity.pdbx_description
1 polymer ?
#
loop_
_entity_poly.entity_id
_entity_poly.type
_entity_poly.pdbx_seq_one_letter_code
_entity_poly.pdbx_strand_id
1 'polypeptide(L)'
;MRLPLIALIPLALAACAETGGTTTGPREVSEIPEGVLAIVAPGQDLATVQLDESGCYVYRYSGPVETTYLPLRAMSGAPICTRAQG
;
A
#
# COMPACT_ATOMS: atom_id res chain seq x y z
N MET A 1 -28.80 7.84 49.73
CA MET A 1 -29.01 6.97 48.57
C MET A 1 -28.51 7.69 47.32
N ARG A 2 -27.59 7.07 46.58
CA ARG A 2 -27.19 7.37 45.19
C ARG A 2 -26.39 8.66 44.91
N LEU A 3 -25.11 8.47 44.62
CA LEU A 3 -24.47 9.16 43.49
C LEU A 3 -23.56 8.14 42.79
N PRO A 4 -23.94 7.61 41.60
CA PRO A 4 -23.04 6.74 40.86
C PRO A 4 -21.93 7.60 40.28
N LEU A 5 -20.69 7.30 40.67
CA LEU A 5 -19.49 7.83 40.05
C LEU A 5 -19.47 7.28 38.60
N ILE A 6 -20.13 7.99 37.68
CA ILE A 6 -20.02 7.75 36.25
C ILE A 6 -18.59 8.17 35.88
N ALA A 7 -17.68 7.21 35.96
CA ALA A 7 -16.34 7.33 35.42
C ALA A 7 -16.50 7.48 33.89
N LEU A 8 -16.35 8.72 33.42
CA LEU A 8 -16.27 9.06 32.02
C LEU A 8 -14.97 8.44 31.48
N ILE A 9 -15.07 7.24 30.91
CA ILE A 9 -13.95 6.56 30.25
C ILE A 9 -13.67 7.33 28.95
N PRO A 10 -12.51 8.01 28.80
CA PRO A 10 -12.15 8.59 27.53
C PRO A 10 -11.89 7.45 26.55
N LEU A 11 -12.73 7.35 25.52
CA LEU A 11 -12.44 6.55 24.33
C LEU A 11 -11.18 7.17 23.69
N ALA A 12 -10.03 6.54 23.88
CA ALA A 12 -8.81 6.90 23.18
C ALA A 12 -9.01 6.53 21.71
N LEU A 13 -9.26 7.53 20.85
CA LEU A 13 -9.19 7.34 19.41
C LEU A 13 -7.73 7.12 19.04
N ALA A 14 -7.35 5.86 18.83
CA ALA A 14 -6.08 5.52 18.23
C ALA A 14 -6.13 5.92 16.74
N ALA A 15 -5.47 7.03 16.39
CA ALA A 15 -5.16 7.33 15.00
C ALA A 15 -4.08 6.34 14.55
N CYS A 16 -4.38 5.55 13.51
CA CYS A 16 -3.37 4.73 12.86
C CYS A 16 -2.43 5.70 12.14
N ALA A 17 -1.25 5.94 12.71
CA ALA A 17 -0.20 6.71 12.05
C ALA A 17 0.47 5.80 11.03
N GLU A 18 0.25 6.08 9.75
CA GLU A 18 0.99 5.45 8.67
C GLU A 18 2.47 5.77 8.85
N THR A 19 3.27 4.74 9.12
CA THR A 19 4.71 4.88 9.34
C THR A 19 5.39 4.87 7.98
N GLY A 20 5.37 5.99 7.28
CA GLY A 20 6.09 6.19 6.02
C GLY A 20 7.60 6.28 6.27
N GLY A 21 8.32 5.19 6.03
CA GLY A 21 9.77 5.10 6.19
C GLY A 21 10.55 5.79 5.06
N THR A 22 11.64 6.45 5.45
CA THR A 22 12.82 6.90 4.65
C THR A 22 12.59 7.28 3.19
N THR A 23 12.70 8.59 2.93
CA THR A 23 12.72 9.23 1.60
C THR A 23 13.66 8.50 0.63
N THR A 24 13.06 7.81 -0.33
CA THR A 24 13.69 7.35 -1.56
C THR A 24 12.57 7.40 -2.57
N GLY A 25 12.60 8.43 -3.43
CA GLY A 25 11.56 8.62 -4.44
C GLY A 25 11.39 7.40 -5.35
N PRO A 26 10.34 7.39 -6.19
CA PRO A 26 9.99 6.21 -6.97
C PRO A 26 11.16 5.69 -7.80
N ARG A 27 11.41 4.37 -7.74
CA ARG A 27 12.47 3.70 -8.50
C ARG A 27 11.87 2.85 -9.59
N GLU A 28 12.19 3.17 -10.84
CA GLU A 28 11.79 2.36 -11.99
C GLU A 28 12.39 0.94 -11.88
N VAL A 29 11.58 -0.06 -12.19
CA VAL A 29 11.96 -1.47 -12.16
C VAL A 29 12.25 -1.90 -13.59
N SER A 30 13.54 -2.13 -13.93
CA SER A 30 13.92 -2.60 -15.28
C SER A 30 13.36 -3.98 -15.62
N GLU A 31 13.25 -4.86 -14.63
CA GLU A 31 12.72 -6.21 -14.81
C GLU A 31 11.97 -6.63 -13.56
N ILE A 32 10.73 -7.09 -13.72
CA ILE A 32 9.90 -7.53 -12.62
C ILE A 32 10.40 -8.92 -12.16
N PRO A 33 10.71 -9.12 -10.86
CA PRO A 33 11.14 -10.41 -10.36
C PRO A 33 10.11 -11.52 -10.63
N GLU A 34 10.59 -12.73 -10.98
CA GLU A 34 9.71 -13.87 -11.29
C GLU A 34 8.70 -14.19 -10.17
N GLY A 35 9.11 -14.04 -8.90
CA GLY A 35 8.22 -14.26 -7.76
C GLY A 35 7.03 -13.28 -7.72
N VAL A 36 7.21 -12.06 -8.22
CA VAL A 36 6.12 -11.07 -8.36
C VAL A 36 5.21 -11.45 -9.54
N LEU A 37 5.80 -11.83 -10.67
CA LEU A 37 5.06 -12.30 -11.85
C LEU A 37 4.20 -13.55 -11.54
N ALA A 38 4.67 -14.43 -10.67
CA ALA A 38 3.96 -15.64 -10.29
C ALA A 38 2.68 -15.39 -9.47
N ILE A 39 2.57 -14.24 -8.80
CA ILE A 39 1.46 -13.94 -7.87
C ILE A 39 0.58 -12.77 -8.33
N VAL A 40 1.00 -12.01 -9.33
CA VAL A 40 0.29 -10.81 -9.79
C VAL A 40 -1.09 -11.17 -10.35
N ALA A 41 -2.10 -10.38 -10.00
CA ALA A 41 -3.42 -10.53 -10.58
C ALA A 41 -3.42 -10.11 -12.06
N PRO A 42 -4.24 -10.75 -12.92
CA PRO A 42 -4.33 -10.39 -14.33
C PRO A 42 -4.90 -8.98 -14.54
N GLY A 43 -4.61 -8.38 -15.69
CA GLY A 43 -5.19 -7.09 -16.11
C GLY A 43 -4.49 -5.85 -15.58
N GLN A 44 -3.30 -5.99 -15.00
CA GLN A 44 -2.46 -4.86 -14.56
C GLN A 44 -1.31 -4.65 -15.56
N ASP A 45 -0.90 -3.41 -15.77
CA ASP A 45 0.19 -3.09 -16.69
C ASP A 45 1.54 -3.44 -16.05
N LEU A 46 2.25 -4.40 -16.66
CA LEU A 46 3.55 -4.86 -16.19
C LEU A 46 4.71 -4.14 -16.92
N ALA A 47 4.43 -3.28 -17.90
CA ALA A 47 5.46 -2.56 -18.64
C ALA A 47 5.92 -1.26 -17.94
N THR A 48 5.16 -0.79 -16.95
CA THR A 48 5.34 0.53 -16.33
C THR A 48 5.45 0.45 -14.80
N VAL A 49 6.10 -0.61 -14.32
CA VAL A 49 6.20 -0.91 -12.88
C VAL A 49 7.38 -0.16 -12.25
N GLN A 50 7.13 0.41 -11.08
CA GLN A 50 8.11 1.05 -10.22
C GLN A 50 7.89 0.66 -8.76
N LEU A 51 8.91 0.87 -7.94
CA LEU A 51 8.80 0.84 -6.48
C LEU A 51 8.44 2.23 -5.98
N ASP A 52 7.40 2.34 -5.16
CA ASP A 52 7.08 3.57 -4.45
C ASP A 52 7.99 3.77 -3.23
N GLU A 53 7.81 4.89 -2.53
CA GLU A 53 8.61 5.23 -1.35
C GLU A 53 8.41 4.22 -0.19
N SER A 54 7.25 3.55 -0.16
CA SER A 54 6.94 2.49 0.81
C SER A 54 7.61 1.15 0.49
N GLY A 55 8.23 1.02 -0.68
CA GLY A 55 8.85 -0.22 -1.16
C GLY A 55 7.84 -1.23 -1.70
N CYS A 56 6.67 -0.76 -2.14
CA CYS A 56 5.63 -1.52 -2.81
C CYS A 56 5.66 -1.29 -4.33
N TYR A 57 5.30 -2.32 -5.08
CA TYR A 57 5.21 -2.22 -6.53
C TYR A 57 3.95 -1.43 -6.91
N VAL A 58 4.11 -0.45 -7.78
CA VAL A 58 3.02 0.33 -8.39
C VAL A 58 3.19 0.34 -9.90
N TYR A 59 2.09 0.40 -10.64
CA TYR A 59 2.09 0.51 -12.10
C TYR A 59 1.35 1.78 -12.54
N ARG A 60 1.70 2.29 -13.72
CA ARG A 60 1.04 3.46 -14.27
C ARG A 60 -0.32 3.07 -14.87
N TYR A 61 -1.37 3.70 -14.37
CA TYR A 61 -2.72 3.60 -14.91
C TYR A 61 -3.13 4.92 -15.56
N SER A 62 -3.35 4.89 -16.87
CA SER A 62 -3.87 6.04 -17.62
C SER A 62 -5.38 5.92 -17.78
N GLY A 63 -6.11 6.55 -16.86
CA GLY A 63 -7.56 6.61 -16.88
C GLY A 63 -8.12 7.77 -17.71
N PRO A 64 -9.45 7.84 -17.89
CA PRO A 64 -10.10 8.91 -18.65
C PRO A 64 -9.89 10.31 -18.07
N VAL A 65 -9.70 10.40 -16.75
CA VAL A 65 -9.57 11.66 -16.03
C VAL A 65 -8.10 12.00 -15.78
N GLU A 66 -7.32 11.03 -15.30
CA GLU A 66 -5.93 11.25 -14.90
C GLU A 66 -5.06 10.02 -15.17
N THR A 67 -3.76 10.27 -15.28
CA THR A 67 -2.74 9.24 -15.16
C THR A 67 -2.25 9.19 -13.72
N THR A 68 -2.33 8.02 -13.10
CA THR A 68 -1.96 7.81 -11.70
C THR A 68 -1.15 6.53 -11.54
N TYR A 69 -0.50 6.36 -10.39
CA TYR A 69 0.16 5.11 -10.02
C TYR A 69 -0.72 4.33 -9.07
N LEU A 70 -1.07 3.10 -9.45
CA LEU A 70 -1.91 2.20 -8.65
C LEU A 70 -1.05 1.07 -8.08
N PRO A 71 -1.39 0.55 -6.88
CA PRO A 71 -0.73 -0.62 -6.32
C PRO A 71 -0.81 -1.82 -7.26
N LEU A 72 0.33 -2.47 -7.50
CA LEU A 72 0.37 -3.78 -8.13
C LEU A 72 -0.12 -4.81 -7.12
N ARG A 73 -1.21 -5.51 -7.47
CA ARG A 73 -1.91 -6.42 -6.57
C ARG A 73 -1.66 -7.88 -6.91
N ALA A 74 -1.54 -8.69 -5.87
CA ALA A 74 -1.56 -10.15 -5.98
C ALA A 74 -2.96 -10.67 -6.31
N MET A 75 -3.08 -11.95 -6.67
CA MET A 75 -4.37 -12.61 -6.87
C MET A 75 -5.31 -12.52 -5.65
N SER A 76 -4.75 -12.40 -4.44
CA SER A 76 -5.51 -12.17 -3.19
C SER A 76 -6.07 -10.75 -3.05
N GLY A 77 -5.69 -9.83 -3.95
CA GLY A 77 -6.00 -8.42 -3.88
C GLY A 77 -5.05 -7.61 -3.00
N ALA A 78 -4.12 -8.23 -2.27
CA ALA A 78 -3.14 -7.52 -1.45
C ALA A 78 -2.09 -6.80 -2.32
N PRO A 79 -1.57 -5.63 -1.87
CA PRO A 79 -0.43 -5.00 -2.53
C PRO A 79 0.81 -5.89 -2.44
N ILE A 80 1.65 -5.88 -3.48
CA ILE A 80 2.91 -6.62 -3.51
C ILE A 80 4.04 -5.67 -3.08
N CYS A 81 4.78 -6.02 -2.02
CA CYS A 81 5.84 -5.19 -1.48
C CYS A 81 7.13 -5.98 -1.27
N THR A 82 8.27 -5.30 -1.34
CA THR A 82 9.62 -5.90 -1.17
C THR A 82 9.99 -6.15 0.29
N ARG A 83 9.27 -5.51 1.21
CA ARG A 83 9.47 -5.63 2.65
C ARG A 83 8.21 -6.30 3.22
N ALA A 84 8.40 -7.31 4.07
CA ALA A 84 7.28 -7.84 4.85
C ALA A 84 6.78 -6.73 5.77
N GLN A 85 5.58 -6.22 5.50
CA GLN A 85 4.84 -5.35 6.41
C GLN A 85 4.34 -6.26 7.54
N GLY A 86 5.19 -6.46 8.54
CA GLY A 86 4.94 -7.29 9.73
C GLY A 86 4.42 -6.46 10.89
#